data_AF-A0AAI9KUC8-F1
#
_entry.id   AF-A0AAI9KUC8-F1
#
_cell.length_a   1.000
_cell.length_b   1.000
_cell.length_c   1.000
_cell.angle_alpha   90.00
_cell.angle_beta   90.00
_cell.angle_gamma   90.00
#
_symmetry.space_group_name_H-M   'P 1'
#
loop_
_entity.id
_entity.type
_entity.pdbx_description
1 polymer ?
#
loop_
_entity_poly.entity_id
_entity_poly.type
_entity_poly.pdbx_seq_one_letter_code
_entity_poly.pdbx_strand_id
1 'polypeptide(L)'
;MYTQGDLSYDNTTQGNNKDKGRGYELAASYNVDAWTFLAGYNFAEGKVLSNSAGSSYEDIVDETLLGVQYNFTSKFKAYTEYKIQGINDKDDEFTVALQYNF
;
A
#
# COMPACT_ATOMS: atom_id res chain seq x y z
N MET A 1 6.92 2.56 11.25
CA MET A 1 5.68 1.84 11.56
C MET A 1 5.64 0.59 10.68
N TYR A 2 5.29 -0.55 11.25
CA TYR A 2 5.12 -1.80 10.51
C TYR A 2 3.78 -2.39 10.92
N THR A 3 3.01 -2.85 9.92
CA THR A 3 1.70 -3.45 10.10
C THR A 3 1.63 -4.70 9.25
N GLN A 4 1.06 -5.78 9.78
CA GLN A 4 0.83 -7.02 9.05
C GLN A 4 -0.62 -7.46 9.25
N GLY A 5 -1.21 -8.06 8.21
CA GLY A 5 -2.56 -8.61 8.28
C GLY A 5 -2.70 -9.88 7.44
N ASP A 6 -3.54 -10.78 7.94
CA ASP A 6 -4.00 -11.97 7.23
C ASP A 6 -5.54 -11.94 7.16
N LEU A 7 -6.09 -12.31 6.01
CA LEU A 7 -7.53 -12.44 5.80
C LEU A 7 -7.83 -13.88 5.40
N SER A 8 -8.78 -14.50 6.11
CA SER A 8 -9.27 -15.85 5.77
C SER A 8 -10.78 -15.84 5.81
N TYR A 9 -11.41 -16.31 4.74
CA TYR A 9 -12.85 -16.55 4.71
C TYR A 9 -13.13 -18.05 4.71
N ASP A 10 -13.87 -18.51 5.73
CA ASP A 10 -14.23 -19.91 5.91
C ASP A 10 -15.76 -20.07 5.82
N ASN A 11 -16.23 -20.65 4.71
CA ASN A 11 -17.63 -21.08 4.59
C ASN A 11 -17.69 -22.58 4.86
N THR A 12 -18.18 -22.92 6.05
CA THR A 12 -18.13 -24.22 6.72
C THR A 12 -18.93 -25.36 6.07
N THR A 13 -19.21 -25.31 4.76
CA THR A 13 -19.88 -26.39 4.02
C THR A 13 -19.08 -26.99 2.86
N GLN A 14 -17.91 -26.45 2.49
CA GLN A 14 -17.11 -27.06 1.42
C GLN A 14 -15.65 -26.57 1.48
N GLY A 15 -14.74 -27.36 2.06
CA GLY A 15 -13.27 -27.25 1.90
C GLY A 15 -12.57 -26.04 2.55
N ASN A 16 -11.65 -26.31 3.49
CA ASN A 16 -10.92 -25.38 4.39
C ASN A 16 -10.02 -24.29 3.73
N ASN A 17 -10.24 -23.84 2.50
CA ASN A 17 -9.25 -23.04 1.77
C ASN A 17 -9.83 -22.06 0.73
N LYS A 18 -11.09 -21.65 0.89
CA LYS A 18 -11.85 -20.97 -0.17
C LYS A 18 -11.45 -19.53 -0.47
N ASP A 19 -10.99 -18.72 0.48
CA ASP A 19 -10.37 -17.43 0.14
C ASP A 19 -9.37 -17.04 1.24
N LYS A 20 -8.12 -16.78 0.86
CA LYS A 20 -7.04 -16.34 1.76
C LYS A 20 -6.30 -15.17 1.14
N GLY A 21 -5.97 -14.18 1.95
CA GLY A 21 -5.12 -13.07 1.56
C GLY A 21 -4.17 -12.73 2.70
N ARG A 22 -3.05 -12.12 2.37
CA ARG A 22 -2.06 -11.65 3.35
C ARG A 22 -1.35 -10.44 2.82
N GLY A 23 -0.84 -9.63 3.74
CA GLY A 23 -0.10 -8.43 3.38
C GLY A 23 0.61 -7.82 4.56
N TYR A 24 1.51 -6.91 4.24
CA TYR A 24 2.21 -6.10 5.22
C TYR A 24 2.53 -4.72 4.64
N GLU A 25 2.68 -3.77 5.55
CA GLU A 25 3.04 -2.39 5.28
C GLU A 25 4.23 -2.03 6.16
N LEU A 26 5.20 -1.36 5.57
CA LEU A 26 6.28 -0.68 6.26
C LEU A 26 6.24 0.79 5.87
N ALA A 27 6.18 1.69 6.85
CA ALA A 27 6.23 3.13 6.64
C ALA A 27 7.26 3.77 7.56
N ALA A 28 8.11 4.63 7.01
CA ALA A 28 9.04 5.46 7.74
C ALA A 28 8.81 6.92 7.36
N SER A 29 8.93 7.81 8.36
CA SER A 29 8.88 9.24 8.13
C SER A 29 9.90 9.96 8.99
N TYR A 30 10.41 11.07 8.47
CA TYR A 30 11.35 11.93 9.16
C TYR A 30 10.99 13.39 8.94
N ASN A 31 10.90 14.14 10.04
CA ASN A 31 10.57 15.55 10.04
C ASN A 31 11.82 16.38 10.36
N VAL A 32 12.06 17.40 9.55
CA VAL A 32 13.12 18.40 9.78
C VAL A 32 12.60 19.78 9.35
N ASP A 33 12.49 20.69 10.31
CA ASP A 33 11.88 22.02 10.14
C ASP A 33 10.51 21.96 9.43
N ALA A 34 10.42 22.56 8.23
CA ALA A 34 9.22 22.59 7.41
C ALA A 34 9.07 21.37 6.49
N TRP A 35 10.05 20.47 6.46
CA TRP A 35 10.10 19.30 5.59
C TRP A 35 9.69 18.02 6.30
N THR A 36 8.90 17.20 5.63
CA THR A 36 8.60 15.82 6.02
C THR A 36 8.97 14.90 4.87
N PHE A 37 9.84 13.92 5.14
CA PHE A 37 10.17 12.85 4.21
C PHE A 37 9.37 11.60 4.58
N LEU A 38 8.88 10.88 3.58
CA LEU A 38 8.11 9.65 3.70
C LEU A 38 8.70 8.59 2.79
N ALA A 39 8.85 7.38 3.33
CA ALA A 39 9.15 6.18 2.56
C ALA A 39 8.21 5.08 3.03
N GLY A 40 7.59 4.38 2.09
CA GLY A 40 6.64 3.31 2.35
C GLY A 40 6.87 2.12 1.44
N TYR A 41 6.58 0.93 1.93
CA TYR A 41 6.46 -0.28 1.13
C TYR A 41 5.18 -1.01 1.54
N ASN A 42 4.32 -1.29 0.57
CA ASN A 42 3.04 -1.97 0.77
C ASN A 42 3.02 -3.23 -0.09
N PHE A 43 2.68 -4.36 0.52
CA PHE A 43 2.50 -5.63 -0.17
C PHE A 43 1.21 -6.29 0.29
N ALA A 44 0.40 -6.79 -0.64
CA ALA A 44 -0.76 -7.63 -0.37
C ALA A 44 -1.02 -8.57 -1.54
N GLU A 45 -1.26 -9.84 -1.25
CA GLU A 45 -1.65 -10.86 -2.23
C GLU A 45 -2.93 -11.56 -1.81
N GLY A 46 -3.68 -12.06 -2.81
CA GLY A 46 -4.92 -12.79 -2.62
C GLY A 46 -4.91 -14.10 -3.39
N LYS A 47 -5.53 -15.12 -2.81
CA LYS A 47 -5.67 -16.43 -3.45
C LYS A 47 -6.73 -16.38 -4.55
N VAL A 48 -6.37 -16.85 -5.73
CA VAL A 48 -7.22 -16.91 -6.92
C VAL A 48 -7.51 -18.37 -7.27
N LEU A 49 -8.65 -18.63 -7.93
CA LEU A 49 -9.10 -19.98 -8.30
C LEU A 49 -9.14 -20.97 -7.12
N SER A 50 -9.47 -20.49 -5.93
CA SER A 50 -9.33 -21.22 -4.66
C SER A 50 -10.06 -22.57 -4.57
N ASN A 51 -11.02 -22.82 -5.45
CA ASN A 51 -11.81 -24.06 -5.52
C ASN A 51 -11.29 -25.06 -6.57
N SER A 52 -10.17 -24.76 -7.23
CA SER A 52 -9.60 -25.53 -8.33
C SER A 52 -8.18 -26.00 -8.01
N ALA A 53 -7.75 -27.09 -8.65
CA ALA A 53 -6.40 -27.65 -8.49
C ALA A 53 -5.26 -26.71 -8.97
N GLY A 54 -5.60 -25.60 -9.63
CA GLY A 54 -4.66 -24.58 -10.12
C GLY A 54 -4.68 -23.28 -9.33
N SER A 55 -5.02 -23.32 -8.05
CA SER A 55 -5.02 -22.12 -7.21
C SER A 55 -3.61 -21.55 -7.00
N SER A 56 -3.48 -20.23 -7.13
CA SER A 56 -2.26 -19.45 -6.90
C SER A 56 -2.58 -18.19 -6.08
N TYR A 57 -1.55 -17.52 -5.58
CA TYR A 57 -1.67 -16.15 -5.09
C TYR A 57 -1.35 -15.18 -6.22
N GLU A 58 -2.11 -14.10 -6.31
CA GLU A 58 -1.84 -12.97 -7.20
C GLU A 58 -1.74 -11.68 -6.38
N ASP A 59 -0.86 -10.79 -6.81
CA ASP A 59 -0.59 -9.52 -6.14
C ASP A 59 -1.77 -8.56 -6.32
N ILE A 60 -2.26 -8.04 -5.21
CA ILE A 60 -3.31 -7.00 -5.15
C ILE A 60 -2.64 -5.62 -4.98
N VAL A 61 -1.59 -5.56 -4.15
CA VAL A 61 -0.76 -4.38 -3.90
C VAL A 61 0.70 -4.86 -3.86
N ASP A 62 1.58 -4.20 -4.60
CA ASP A 62 3.04 -4.31 -4.44
C ASP A 62 3.62 -2.97 -4.88
N GLU A 63 3.93 -2.09 -3.93
CA GLU A 63 4.37 -0.74 -4.26
C GLU A 63 5.35 -0.17 -3.25
N THR A 64 6.29 0.63 -3.77
CA THR A 64 7.18 1.49 -2.97
C THR A 64 6.77 2.94 -3.13
N LEU A 65 6.52 3.65 -2.03
CA LEU A 65 6.16 5.07 -2.02
C LEU A 65 7.32 5.90 -1.50
N LEU A 66 7.70 6.94 -2.24
CA LEU A 66 8.64 7.97 -1.81
C LEU A 66 7.94 9.32 -1.83
N GLY A 67 7.90 10.01 -0.69
CA GLY A 67 7.18 11.26 -0.54
C GLY A 67 8.04 12.35 0.10
N VAL A 68 7.80 13.58 -0.31
CA VAL A 68 8.27 14.78 0.39
C VAL A 68 7.14 15.79 0.51
N GLN A 69 7.02 16.37 1.69
CA GLN A 69 6.06 17.41 2.01
C GLN A 69 6.81 18.64 2.53
N TYR A 70 6.33 19.82 2.14
CA TYR A 70 6.78 21.11 2.64
C TYR A 70 5.62 21.89 3.24
N ASN A 71 5.77 22.32 4.50
CA ASN A 71 4.78 23.13 5.20
C ASN A 71 5.11 24.62 5.05
N PHE A 72 4.35 25.35 4.24
CA PHE A 72 4.49 26.81 4.12
C PHE A 72 4.02 27.54 5.38
N THR A 73 2.94 27.03 5.99
CA THR A 73 2.40 27.48 7.27
C THR A 73 1.85 26.26 8.02
N SER A 74 1.36 26.44 9.24
CA SER A 74 0.66 25.36 9.98
C SER A 74 -0.62 24.87 9.29
N LYS A 75 -1.15 25.63 8.33
CA LYS A 75 -2.41 25.33 7.61
C LYS A 75 -2.23 25.04 6.13
N PHE A 76 -1.07 25.36 5.54
CA PHE A 76 -0.85 25.26 4.10
C PHE A 76 0.43 24.49 3.80
N LYS A 77 0.31 23.44 2.99
CA LYS A 77 1.43 22.57 2.62
C LYS A 77 1.37 22.16 1.14
N ALA A 78 2.54 21.88 0.58
CA ALA A 78 2.68 21.13 -0.68
C ALA A 78 3.22 19.74 -0.37
N TYR A 79 2.87 18.77 -1.21
CA TYR A 79 3.52 17.46 -1.19
C TYR A 79 3.68 16.93 -2.60
N THR A 80 4.71 16.11 -2.76
CA THR A 80 4.93 15.33 -3.96
C THR A 80 5.29 13.91 -3.58
N GLU A 81 4.78 12.96 -4.34
CA GLU A 81 4.90 11.54 -4.09
C GLU A 81 5.22 10.83 -5.39
N TYR A 82 6.13 9.87 -5.34
CA TYR A 82 6.43 8.93 -6.41
C TYR A 82 6.15 7.52 -5.91
N LYS A 83 5.26 6.82 -6.60
CA LYS A 83 4.86 5.45 -6.32
C LYS A 83 5.39 4.56 -7.43
N ILE A 84 6.25 3.62 -7.05
CA ILE A 84 6.79 2.59 -7.93
C ILE A 84 5.88 1.38 -7.83
N GLN A 85 5.27 0.95 -8.95
CA GLN A 85 4.42 -0.23 -8.98
C GLN A 85 5.23 -1.50 -9.28
N GLY A 86 5.05 -2.51 -8.44
CA GLY A 86 5.62 -3.86 -8.59
C GLY A 86 4.71 -4.85 -9.32
N ILE A 87 3.43 -4.50 -9.50
CA ILE A 87 2.46 -5.34 -10.21
C ILE A 87 2.66 -5.22 -11.72
N ASN A 88 2.73 -6.36 -12.41
CA ASN A 88 2.83 -6.42 -13.87
C ASN A 88 1.73 -5.59 -14.55
N ASP A 89 2.10 -4.93 -15.65
CA ASP A 89 1.20 -4.10 -16.48
C ASP A 89 0.57 -2.89 -15.74
N LYS A 90 1.12 -2.48 -14.59
CA LYS A 90 0.81 -1.20 -13.96
C LYS A 90 1.95 -0.21 -14.13
N ASP A 91 1.59 1.05 -14.38
CA ASP A 91 2.54 2.15 -14.48
C ASP A 91 2.87 2.74 -13.10
N ASP A 92 4.07 3.29 -12.97
CA ASP A 92 4.46 4.14 -11.84
C ASP A 92 3.62 5.43 -11.81
N GLU A 93 3.37 5.96 -10.61
CA GLU A 93 2.55 7.16 -10.41
C GLU A 93 3.36 8.30 -9.79
N PHE A 94 3.17 9.52 -10.30
CA PHE A 94 3.75 10.74 -9.73
C PHE A 94 2.65 11.74 -9.39
N THR A 95 2.62 12.20 -8.14
CA THR A 95 1.63 13.14 -7.62
C THR A 95 2.30 14.43 -7.16
N VAL A 96 1.65 15.56 -7.46
CA VAL A 96 1.97 16.88 -6.91
C VAL A 96 0.68 17.53 -6.46
N ALA A 97 0.62 17.97 -5.21
CA ALA A 97 -0.59 18.51 -4.65
C ALA A 97 -0.34 19.59 -3.59
N LEU A 98 -1.36 20.41 -3.37
CA LEU A 98 -1.43 21.44 -2.35
C LEU A 98 -2.59 21.10 -1.41
N GLN A 99 -2.36 21.23 -0.10
CA GLN A 99 -3.39 21.03 0.92
C GLN A 99 -3.51 22.27 1.81
N TYR A 100 -4.75 22.72 2.01
CA TYR A 100 -5.09 23.78 2.94
C TYR A 100 -6.09 23.27 3.99
N ASN A 101 -5.81 23.52 5.27
CA ASN A 101 -6.67 23.16 6.39
C ASN A 101 -7.38 24.41 6.95
N PHE A 102 -8.71 24.41 6.95
CA PHE A 102 -9.55 25.53 7.40
C PHE A 102 -9.50 25.71 8.93
#